data_AF-A0A2H0WTT7-F1
#
_entry.id   AF-A0A2H0WTT7-F1
#
_cell.length_a   1.000
_cell.length_b   1.000
_cell.length_c   1.000
_cell.angle_alpha   90.00
_cell.angle_beta   90.00
_cell.angle_gamma   90.00
#
_symmetry.space_group_name_H-M   'P 1'
#
loop_
_entity.id
_entity.type
_entity.pdbx_description
1 polymer ?
#
loop_
_entity_poly.entity_id
_entity_poly.type
_entity_poly.pdbx_seq_one_letter_code
_entity_poly.pdbx_strand_id
1 'polypeptide(L)'
;MRVKISQDHNVWGHVKKIVATAWPTFYLTARKCKANITDLTKFPYIARKSLGSLRFKIKVGSRQEEEMVNGPYFENQFLKDLLQCIKPDDVIYDVGAAIGTHTILAALKTGKEGLVYAFEPDKECIRKLKENIALNGLKNVIVLTTALWDKDSLITLHTSGITGHAPHTQKAGQTSGQDFKSHLPIRARSIISLVHQDNLKPPHVIKIDVEGAGQHVLEGLGNYRPKHIFLEAHPLFGENRPQIIKFLAKHGYHLTAEKRRLNEIHFHFSLPQ
;
A
#
# COMPACT_ATOMS: atom_id res chain seq x y z
N MET A 1 -43.33 14.18 -72.87
CA MET A 1 -42.40 13.03 -72.79
C MET A 1 -42.26 12.62 -71.32
N ARG A 2 -42.71 11.42 -70.96
CA ARG A 2 -42.56 10.85 -69.61
C ARG A 2 -41.18 10.20 -69.50
N VAL A 3 -40.39 10.57 -68.49
CA VAL A 3 -39.26 9.77 -68.03
C VAL A 3 -39.52 9.42 -66.56
N LYS A 4 -39.74 8.12 -66.31
CA LYS A 4 -39.75 7.52 -64.98
C LYS A 4 -38.30 7.43 -64.49
N ILE A 5 -38.02 7.92 -63.30
CA ILE A 5 -36.79 7.60 -62.56
C ILE A 5 -37.20 6.68 -61.41
N SER A 6 -36.58 5.49 -61.39
CA SER A 6 -36.79 4.42 -60.43
C SER A 6 -36.30 4.81 -59.04
N GLN A 7 -37.08 4.41 -58.03
CA GLN A 7 -36.67 4.46 -56.63
C GLN A 7 -35.62 3.38 -56.37
N ASP A 8 -34.34 3.76 -56.28
CA ASP A 8 -33.32 2.90 -55.70
C ASP A 8 -33.30 3.05 -54.18
N HIS A 9 -34.09 2.18 -53.55
CA HIS A 9 -34.00 1.82 -52.14
C HIS A 9 -32.69 1.09 -51.87
N ASN A 10 -31.59 1.78 -51.49
CA ASN A 10 -30.54 1.11 -50.71
C ASN A 10 -29.53 1.98 -49.94
N VAL A 11 -29.66 3.31 -49.92
CA VAL A 11 -28.72 4.16 -49.14
C VAL A 11 -29.02 4.08 -47.63
N TRP A 12 -30.31 3.99 -47.26
CA TRP A 12 -30.73 3.91 -45.85
C TRP A 12 -30.46 2.56 -45.18
N GLY A 13 -30.31 1.47 -45.95
CA GLY A 13 -29.99 0.13 -45.43
C GLY A 13 -28.53 0.03 -44.97
N HIS A 14 -27.61 0.66 -45.70
CA HIS A 14 -26.18 0.69 -45.34
C HIS A 14 -25.90 1.62 -44.14
N VAL A 15 -26.55 2.79 -44.07
CA VAL A 15 -26.42 3.70 -42.91
C VAL A 15 -26.99 3.06 -41.64
N LYS A 16 -28.12 2.35 -41.69
CA LYS A 16 -28.66 1.62 -40.54
C LYS A 16 -27.74 0.49 -40.07
N LYS A 17 -27.04 -0.20 -40.98
CA LYS A 17 -26.06 -1.24 -40.61
C LYS A 17 -24.82 -0.68 -39.92
N ILE A 18 -24.30 0.47 -40.37
CA ILE A 18 -23.12 1.12 -39.75
C ILE A 18 -23.47 1.71 -38.37
N VAL A 19 -24.68 2.27 -38.21
CA VAL A 19 -25.14 2.78 -36.90
C VAL A 19 -25.44 1.65 -35.91
N ALA A 20 -25.95 0.49 -36.37
CA ALA A 20 -26.26 -0.66 -35.53
C ALA A 20 -25.01 -1.44 -35.05
N THR A 21 -23.90 -1.44 -35.81
CA THR A 21 -22.66 -2.13 -35.41
C THR A 21 -21.74 -1.28 -34.54
N ALA A 22 -21.89 0.05 -34.53
CA ALA A 22 -21.13 0.94 -33.65
C ALA A 22 -21.81 1.18 -32.29
N TRP A 23 -23.11 0.88 -32.15
CA TRP A 23 -23.86 1.07 -30.91
C TRP A 23 -23.40 0.18 -29.73
N PRO A 24 -23.05 -1.10 -29.88
CA PRO A 24 -22.55 -1.89 -28.76
C PRO A 24 -21.24 -1.31 -28.22
N THR A 25 -20.34 -0.88 -29.11
CA THR A 25 -19.05 -0.30 -28.73
C THR A 25 -19.24 1.08 -28.13
N PHE A 26 -20.07 1.94 -28.70
CA PHE A 26 -20.36 3.27 -28.12
C PHE A 26 -21.15 3.17 -26.81
N TYR A 27 -22.05 2.19 -26.66
CA TYR A 27 -22.84 1.96 -25.44
C TYR A 27 -22.05 1.23 -24.36
N LEU A 28 -21.11 0.33 -24.72
CA LEU A 28 -20.16 -0.27 -23.79
C LEU A 28 -19.07 0.72 -23.38
N THR A 29 -18.63 1.58 -24.30
CA THR A 29 -17.68 2.67 -24.00
C THR A 29 -18.40 3.74 -23.19
N ALA A 30 -19.64 4.09 -23.50
CA ALA A 30 -20.46 4.99 -22.68
C ALA A 30 -20.86 4.35 -21.34
N ARG A 31 -21.07 3.03 -21.23
CA ARG A 31 -21.28 2.34 -19.93
C ARG A 31 -19.99 2.20 -19.14
N LYS A 32 -18.83 1.98 -19.77
CA LYS A 32 -17.51 2.01 -19.10
C LYS A 32 -17.18 3.43 -18.67
N CYS A 33 -17.40 4.43 -19.52
CA CYS A 33 -17.27 5.85 -19.18
C CYS A 33 -18.28 6.24 -18.11
N LYS A 34 -19.54 5.81 -18.18
CA LYS A 34 -20.58 6.11 -17.18
C LYS A 34 -20.32 5.37 -15.86
N ALA A 35 -19.82 4.13 -15.88
CA ALA A 35 -19.36 3.40 -14.70
C ALA A 35 -18.14 4.10 -14.07
N ASN A 36 -17.17 4.52 -14.88
CA ASN A 36 -16.00 5.29 -14.46
C ASN A 36 -16.38 6.69 -13.94
N ILE A 37 -17.38 7.36 -14.53
CA ILE A 37 -17.90 8.67 -14.11
C ILE A 37 -18.75 8.54 -12.84
N THR A 38 -19.58 7.50 -12.70
CA THR A 38 -20.33 7.22 -11.46
C THR A 38 -19.43 6.77 -10.31
N ASP A 39 -18.19 6.31 -10.60
CA ASP A 39 -17.19 5.99 -9.58
C ASP A 39 -16.50 7.25 -9.04
N LEU A 40 -16.29 8.27 -9.87
CA LEU A 40 -15.64 9.52 -9.46
C LEU A 40 -16.50 10.38 -8.53
N THR A 41 -17.83 10.28 -8.59
CA THR A 41 -18.74 11.00 -7.67
C THR A 41 -18.90 10.33 -6.30
N LYS A 42 -18.28 9.15 -6.07
CA LYS A 42 -18.37 8.43 -4.78
C LYS A 42 -17.30 8.87 -3.77
N PHE A 43 -16.21 9.48 -4.24
CA PHE A 43 -15.09 9.86 -3.40
C PHE A 43 -14.97 11.40 -3.30
N PRO A 44 -14.55 11.95 -2.15
CA PRO A 44 -14.17 11.24 -0.94
C PRO A 44 -15.37 10.88 -0.05
N TYR A 45 -15.27 9.79 0.70
CA TYR A 45 -16.21 9.47 1.79
C TYR A 45 -15.48 8.88 3.00
N ILE A 46 -16.17 8.75 4.14
CA ILE A 46 -15.63 8.12 5.36
C ILE A 46 -16.22 6.73 5.52
N ALA A 47 -15.39 5.71 5.33
CA ALA A 47 -15.73 4.33 5.67
C ALA A 47 -15.66 4.14 7.18
N ARG A 48 -16.71 3.55 7.76
CA ARG A 48 -16.75 3.11 9.16
C ARG A 48 -16.60 1.59 9.17
N LYS A 49 -15.62 1.08 9.90
CA LYS A 49 -15.23 -0.32 9.84
C LYS A 49 -14.99 -0.86 11.24
N SER A 50 -15.04 -2.18 11.36
CA SER A 50 -14.75 -2.89 12.59
C SER A 50 -14.00 -4.17 12.30
N LEU A 51 -12.98 -4.47 13.11
CA LEU A 51 -12.27 -5.75 13.08
C LEU A 51 -12.21 -6.28 14.51
N GLY A 52 -13.03 -7.30 14.80
CA GLY A 52 -13.27 -7.72 16.18
C GLY A 52 -13.90 -6.58 17.01
N SER A 53 -13.30 -6.25 18.16
CA SER A 53 -13.73 -5.14 19.02
C SER A 53 -13.21 -3.77 18.57
N LEU A 54 -12.25 -3.72 17.65
CA LEU A 54 -11.65 -2.48 17.18
C LEU A 54 -12.59 -1.82 16.17
N ARG A 55 -12.98 -0.57 16.46
CA ARG A 55 -13.79 0.27 15.56
C ARG A 55 -12.95 1.45 15.10
N PHE A 56 -12.98 1.72 13.80
CA PHE A 56 -12.20 2.81 13.23
C PHE A 56 -12.90 3.40 12.00
N LYS A 57 -12.40 4.56 11.60
CA LYS A 57 -12.83 5.31 10.43
C LYS A 57 -11.66 5.50 9.49
N ILE A 58 -11.91 5.47 8.20
CA ILE A 58 -10.89 5.80 7.20
C ILE A 58 -11.53 6.59 6.07
N LYS A 59 -10.90 7.71 5.70
CA LYS A 59 -11.30 8.51 4.56
C LYS A 59 -10.80 7.80 3.31
N VAL A 60 -11.72 7.50 2.42
CA VAL A 60 -11.46 6.87 1.13
C VAL A 60 -11.62 7.95 0.06
N GLY A 61 -10.52 8.28 -0.60
CA GLY A 61 -10.42 9.35 -1.60
C GLY A 61 -10.25 8.86 -3.03
N SER A 62 -10.06 7.56 -3.25
CA SER A 62 -9.85 7.00 -4.59
C SER A 62 -10.35 5.55 -4.66
N ARG A 63 -10.48 5.03 -5.89
CA ARG A 63 -10.82 3.63 -6.13
C ARG A 63 -9.77 2.64 -5.60
N GLN A 64 -8.49 3.00 -5.66
CA GLN A 64 -7.45 2.15 -5.06
C GLN A 64 -7.65 2.04 -3.54
N GLU A 65 -7.94 3.17 -2.88
CA GLU A 65 -8.22 3.18 -1.45
C GLU A 65 -9.51 2.42 -1.12
N GLU A 66 -10.51 2.44 -2.01
CA GLU A 66 -11.71 1.61 -1.90
C GLU A 66 -11.35 0.12 -1.88
N GLU A 67 -10.49 -0.31 -2.79
CA GLU A 67 -10.01 -1.69 -2.86
C GLU A 67 -9.16 -2.05 -1.63
N MET A 68 -8.35 -1.12 -1.12
CA MET A 68 -7.58 -1.30 0.12
C MET A 68 -8.46 -1.45 1.36
N VAL A 69 -9.61 -0.77 1.43
CA VAL A 69 -10.46 -0.68 2.63
C VAL A 69 -11.64 -1.65 2.62
N ASN A 70 -12.23 -1.88 1.46
CA ASN A 70 -13.41 -2.74 1.28
C ASN A 70 -13.14 -3.96 0.41
N GLY A 71 -12.01 -4.02 -0.27
CA GLY A 71 -11.60 -5.18 -1.04
C GLY A 71 -11.02 -6.30 -0.16
N PRO A 72 -10.60 -7.41 -0.79
CA PRO A 72 -10.01 -8.55 -0.09
C PRO A 72 -8.68 -8.22 0.62
N TYR A 73 -8.12 -7.04 0.38
CA TYR A 73 -6.90 -6.54 1.00
C TYR A 73 -7.07 -6.21 2.48
N PHE A 74 -8.23 -5.68 2.90
CA PHE A 74 -8.38 -5.10 4.24
C PHE A 74 -8.44 -6.14 5.35
N GLU A 75 -9.35 -7.12 5.28
CA GLU A 75 -9.54 -8.13 6.35
C GLU A 75 -8.78 -9.43 6.08
N ASN A 76 -7.60 -9.31 5.49
CA ASN A 76 -6.80 -10.47 5.16
C ASN A 76 -6.22 -11.12 6.44
N GLN A 77 -5.78 -12.37 6.31
CA GLN A 77 -5.21 -13.13 7.43
C GLN A 77 -3.96 -12.43 8.01
N PHE A 78 -3.17 -11.76 7.17
CA PHE A 78 -1.95 -11.08 7.58
C PHE A 78 -2.21 -9.94 8.58
N LEU A 79 -3.23 -9.11 8.35
CA LEU A 79 -3.63 -8.08 9.32
C LEU A 79 -4.15 -8.71 10.62
N LYS A 80 -4.92 -9.80 10.53
CA LYS A 80 -5.44 -10.50 11.73
C LYS A 80 -4.28 -11.05 12.57
N ASP A 81 -3.31 -11.70 11.94
CA ASP A 81 -2.12 -12.26 12.60
C ASP A 81 -1.26 -11.15 13.23
N LEU A 82 -1.07 -10.04 12.52
CA LEU A 82 -0.40 -8.84 13.05
C LEU A 82 -1.06 -8.36 14.34
N LEU A 83 -2.39 -8.17 14.33
CA LEU A 83 -3.12 -7.67 15.49
C LEU A 83 -3.21 -8.67 16.65
N GLN A 84 -3.00 -9.97 16.42
CA GLN A 84 -2.90 -10.96 17.50
C GLN A 84 -1.54 -10.92 18.21
N CYS A 85 -0.50 -10.56 17.46
CA CYS A 85 0.87 -10.43 17.97
C CYS A 85 1.08 -9.14 18.78
N ILE A 86 0.38 -8.05 18.45
CA ILE A 86 0.46 -6.79 19.20
C ILE A 86 -0.16 -6.93 20.59
N LYS A 87 0.60 -6.56 21.61
CA LYS A 87 0.21 -6.49 23.01
C LYS A 87 0.01 -5.02 23.44
N PRO A 88 -0.68 -4.79 24.58
CA PRO A 88 -0.70 -3.47 25.19
C PRO A 88 0.71 -2.94 25.39
N ASP A 89 0.88 -1.65 25.15
CA ASP A 89 2.10 -0.87 25.41
C ASP A 89 3.30 -1.20 24.49
N ASP A 90 3.09 -2.08 23.51
CA ASP A 90 4.07 -2.35 22.45
C ASP A 90 4.45 -1.08 21.67
N VAL A 91 5.66 -1.12 21.14
CA VAL A 91 6.15 -0.17 20.14
C VAL A 91 6.06 -0.84 18.78
N ILE A 92 5.34 -0.24 17.85
CA ILE A 92 5.08 -0.79 16.52
C ILE A 92 5.70 0.11 15.47
N TYR A 93 6.44 -0.49 14.53
CA TYR A 93 6.92 0.19 13.33
C TYR A 93 6.04 -0.25 12.16
N ASP A 94 5.34 0.68 11.53
CA ASP A 94 4.57 0.47 10.30
C ASP A 94 5.33 1.11 9.12
N VAL A 95 6.03 0.27 8.36
CA VAL A 95 6.90 0.69 7.25
C VAL A 95 6.14 0.55 5.94
N GLY A 96 5.96 1.67 5.24
CA GLY A 96 5.00 1.77 4.14
C GLY A 96 3.58 1.96 4.68
N ALA A 97 3.39 3.00 5.49
CA ALA A 97 2.13 3.24 6.20
C ALA A 97 0.97 3.64 5.26
N ALA A 98 1.26 4.12 4.05
CA ALA A 98 0.29 4.53 3.04
C ALA A 98 -0.77 5.47 3.64
N ILE A 99 -2.07 5.12 3.52
CA ILE A 99 -3.17 5.91 4.09
C ILE A 99 -3.52 5.53 5.55
N GLY A 100 -2.77 4.62 6.17
CA GLY A 100 -2.89 4.26 7.59
C GLY A 100 -3.82 3.09 7.92
N THR A 101 -4.14 2.22 6.95
CA THR A 101 -5.01 1.04 7.18
C THR A 101 -4.49 0.14 8.31
N HIS A 102 -3.18 -0.13 8.34
CA HIS A 102 -2.53 -0.89 9.40
C HIS A 102 -2.21 -0.02 10.61
N THR A 103 -1.68 1.20 10.39
CA THR A 103 -1.29 2.15 11.45
C THR A 103 -2.41 2.38 12.46
N ILE A 104 -3.64 2.65 11.99
CA ILE A 104 -4.79 2.98 12.84
C ILE A 104 -5.14 1.79 13.74
N LEU A 105 -5.18 0.59 13.17
CA LEU A 105 -5.52 -0.62 13.91
C LEU A 105 -4.42 -1.01 14.90
N ALA A 106 -3.15 -0.88 14.52
CA ALA A 106 -2.02 -1.09 15.41
C ALA A 106 -2.08 -0.12 16.61
N ALA A 107 -2.36 1.15 16.36
CA ALA A 107 -2.47 2.19 17.39
C ALA A 107 -3.64 1.93 18.35
N LEU A 108 -4.79 1.48 17.83
CA LEU A 108 -5.92 1.08 18.67
C LEU A 108 -5.60 -0.18 19.48
N LYS A 109 -4.89 -1.14 18.89
CA LYS A 109 -4.57 -2.43 19.51
C LYS A 109 -3.54 -2.33 20.63
N THR A 110 -2.51 -1.51 20.45
CA THR A 110 -1.46 -1.31 21.45
C THR A 110 -1.91 -0.46 22.64
N GLY A 111 -2.97 0.33 22.47
CA GLY A 111 -3.53 1.13 23.56
C GLY A 111 -2.75 2.45 23.80
N LYS A 112 -3.16 3.18 24.84
CA LYS A 112 -2.76 4.58 25.03
C LYS A 112 -1.27 4.77 25.37
N GLU A 113 -0.67 3.82 26.09
CA GLU A 113 0.75 3.89 26.46
C GLU A 113 1.67 3.24 25.41
N GLY A 114 1.10 2.46 24.49
CA GLY A 114 1.79 1.96 23.31
C GLY A 114 2.11 3.07 22.32
N LEU A 115 2.95 2.77 21.32
CA LEU A 115 3.43 3.78 20.37
C LEU A 115 3.59 3.20 18.97
N VAL A 116 3.05 3.89 17.97
CA VAL A 116 3.24 3.52 16.55
C VAL A 116 4.09 4.57 15.86
N TYR A 117 5.20 4.13 15.27
CA TYR A 117 5.97 4.93 14.32
C TYR A 117 5.58 4.52 12.90
N ALA A 118 4.93 5.43 12.18
CA ALA A 118 4.45 5.21 10.82
C ALA A 118 5.39 5.87 9.82
N PHE A 119 6.08 5.07 9.01
CA PHE A 119 7.06 5.52 8.03
C PHE A 119 6.42 5.58 6.64
N GLU A 120 6.34 6.77 6.06
CA GLU A 120 5.78 7.00 4.74
C GLU A 120 6.48 8.19 4.07
N PRO A 121 7.20 8.00 2.95
CA PRO A 121 7.84 9.12 2.25
C PRO A 121 6.93 9.86 1.26
N ASP A 122 5.82 9.28 0.78
CA ASP A 122 4.93 9.93 -0.18
C ASP A 122 4.07 11.01 0.51
N LYS A 123 4.17 12.25 0.03
CA LYS A 123 3.52 13.42 0.65
C LYS A 123 1.99 13.32 0.65
N GLU A 124 1.40 12.72 -0.38
CA GLU A 124 -0.05 12.59 -0.49
C GLU A 124 -0.57 11.48 0.43
N CYS A 125 0.16 10.37 0.53
CA CYS A 125 -0.09 9.33 1.53
C CYS A 125 0.05 9.90 2.95
N ILE A 126 1.09 10.66 3.26
CA ILE A 126 1.28 11.32 4.57
C ILE A 126 0.09 12.22 4.91
N ARG A 127 -0.40 13.02 3.96
CA ARG A 127 -1.55 13.90 4.16
C ARG A 127 -2.78 13.08 4.56
N LYS A 128 -3.09 12.02 3.81
CA LYS A 128 -4.22 11.12 4.09
C LYS A 128 -4.05 10.35 5.40
N LEU A 129 -2.86 9.85 5.69
CA LEU A 129 -2.50 9.18 6.94
C LEU A 129 -2.78 10.09 8.14
N LYS A 130 -2.31 11.34 8.12
CA LYS A 130 -2.56 12.31 9.19
C LYS A 130 -4.05 12.62 9.36
N GLU A 131 -4.80 12.78 8.26
CA GLU A 131 -6.26 12.94 8.31
C GLU A 131 -6.94 11.74 8.97
N ASN A 132 -6.53 10.53 8.62
CA ASN A 132 -7.10 9.30 9.17
C ASN A 132 -6.72 9.06 10.64
N ILE A 133 -5.50 9.42 11.06
CA ILE A 133 -5.10 9.42 12.48
C ILE A 133 -5.99 10.37 13.28
N ALA A 134 -6.18 11.61 12.79
CA ALA A 134 -7.01 12.62 13.43
C ALA A 134 -8.48 12.19 13.50
N LEU A 135 -9.00 11.55 12.45
CA LEU A 135 -10.38 11.06 12.36
C LEU A 135 -10.73 10.02 13.44
N ASN A 136 -9.71 9.31 13.94
CA ASN A 136 -9.83 8.31 15.02
C ASN A 136 -9.40 8.85 16.39
N GLY A 137 -9.00 10.12 16.49
CA GLY A 137 -8.55 10.73 17.74
C GLY A 137 -7.27 10.11 18.31
N LEU A 138 -6.45 9.46 17.47
CA LEU A 138 -5.25 8.76 17.91
C LEU A 138 -4.15 9.75 18.30
N LYS A 139 -3.53 9.52 19.45
CA LYS A 139 -2.44 10.36 20.00
C LYS A 139 -1.11 9.61 20.14
N ASN A 140 -1.15 8.30 19.98
CA ASN A 140 -0.03 7.37 20.10
C ASN A 140 0.58 7.01 18.74
N VAL A 141 0.54 7.92 17.77
CA VAL A 141 1.10 7.71 16.43
C VAL A 141 2.03 8.86 16.07
N ILE A 142 3.25 8.54 15.68
CA ILE A 142 4.25 9.48 15.15
C ILE A 142 4.47 9.15 13.68
N VAL A 143 4.17 10.12 12.80
CA VAL A 143 4.37 9.98 11.35
C VAL A 143 5.75 10.50 10.98
N LEU A 144 6.58 9.64 10.39
CA LEU A 144 7.90 10.00 9.87
C LEU A 144 7.88 10.02 8.35
N THR A 145 8.34 11.14 7.77
CA THR A 145 8.34 11.36 6.32
C THR A 145 9.58 10.78 5.63
N THR A 146 10.13 9.69 6.16
CA THR A 146 11.38 9.06 5.70
C THR A 146 11.09 7.66 5.22
N ALA A 147 11.79 7.22 4.18
CA ALA A 147 11.90 5.80 3.89
C ALA A 147 12.86 5.14 4.89
N LEU A 148 12.65 3.86 5.16
CA LEU A 148 13.61 3.02 5.88
C LEU A 148 14.48 2.26 4.89
N TRP A 149 15.75 2.06 5.26
CA TRP A 149 16.75 1.45 4.39
C TRP A 149 17.90 0.82 5.21
N ASP A 150 18.91 0.24 4.53
CA ASP A 150 20.06 -0.39 5.18
C ASP A 150 20.96 0.64 5.90
N LYS A 151 21.05 1.86 5.34
CA LYS A 151 21.81 2.99 5.88
C LYS A 151 21.22 4.33 5.46
N ASP A 152 21.64 5.37 6.18
CA ASP A 152 21.29 6.75 5.86
C ASP A 152 21.82 7.14 4.48
N SER A 153 20.92 7.52 3.57
CA SER A 153 21.26 7.77 2.17
C SER A 153 20.18 8.59 1.47
N LEU A 154 20.51 9.06 0.27
CA LEU A 154 19.52 9.53 -0.69
C LEU A 154 19.12 8.37 -1.60
N ILE A 155 17.82 8.13 -1.70
CA ILE A 155 17.23 7.13 -2.60
C ILE A 155 16.21 7.80 -3.51
N THR A 156 15.86 7.13 -4.59
CA THR A 156 14.80 7.60 -5.49
C THR A 156 13.49 6.93 -5.12
N LEU A 157 12.47 7.74 -4.82
CA LEU A 157 11.09 7.31 -4.76
C LEU A 157 10.48 7.44 -6.15
N HIS A 158 10.05 6.32 -6.70
CA HIS A 158 9.32 6.24 -7.95
C HIS A 158 7.84 6.27 -7.64
N THR A 159 7.16 7.35 -8.05
CA THR A 159 5.70 7.45 -7.89
C THR A 159 5.04 7.55 -9.26
N SER A 160 3.84 6.99 -9.36
CA SER A 160 3.02 7.10 -10.57
C SER A 160 2.29 8.44 -10.70
N GLY A 161 2.58 9.41 -9.83
CA GLY A 161 2.11 10.80 -9.90
C GLY A 161 0.60 11.03 -9.74
N ILE A 162 -0.21 9.97 -9.65
CA ILE A 162 -1.67 10.00 -9.45
C ILE A 162 -2.03 8.79 -8.59
N THR A 163 -2.94 8.98 -7.63
CA THR A 163 -3.57 7.93 -6.81
C THR A 163 -3.76 6.64 -7.62
N GLY A 164 -3.09 5.55 -7.27
CA GLY A 164 -3.34 4.29 -7.97
C GLY A 164 -2.32 3.17 -7.83
N HIS A 165 -1.05 3.43 -7.51
CA HIS A 165 -0.03 2.38 -7.38
C HIS A 165 0.92 2.71 -6.23
N ALA A 166 1.39 1.68 -5.50
CA ALA A 166 2.29 1.88 -4.39
C ALA A 166 3.62 2.48 -4.90
N PRO A 167 4.24 3.40 -4.15
CA PRO A 167 5.50 3.97 -4.56
C PRO A 167 6.63 2.93 -4.43
N HIS A 168 7.44 2.82 -5.47
CA HIS A 168 8.59 1.91 -5.54
C HIS A 168 9.88 2.65 -5.18
N THR A 169 10.84 2.00 -4.54
CA THR A 169 12.12 2.66 -4.19
C THR A 169 13.31 1.97 -4.85
N GLN A 170 14.27 2.77 -5.31
CA GLN A 170 15.53 2.30 -5.88
C GLN A 170 16.71 3.14 -5.39
N LYS A 171 17.91 2.57 -5.43
CA LYS A 171 19.14 3.33 -5.20
C LYS A 171 19.25 4.46 -6.23
N ALA A 172 19.71 5.63 -5.79
CA ALA A 172 19.95 6.77 -6.67
C ALA A 172 20.87 6.37 -7.84
N GLY A 173 20.46 6.68 -9.08
CA GLY A 173 21.22 6.37 -10.30
C GLY A 173 20.85 5.05 -11.00
N GLN A 174 19.92 4.25 -10.46
CA GLN A 174 19.34 3.12 -11.18
C GLN A 174 18.08 3.54 -11.93
N THR A 175 17.99 3.20 -13.22
CA THR A 175 16.78 3.38 -14.03
C THR A 175 15.99 2.08 -14.03
N SER A 176 14.76 2.11 -13.54
CA SER A 176 13.76 1.08 -13.84
C SER A 176 13.39 1.15 -15.32
N GLY A 177 13.34 0.02 -16.03
CA GLY A 177 12.77 -0.07 -17.38
C GLY A 177 11.24 0.12 -17.44
N GLN A 178 10.64 0.76 -16.43
CA GLN A 178 9.22 1.08 -16.34
C GLN A 178 9.04 2.61 -16.32
N ASP A 179 8.02 3.10 -17.03
CA ASP A 179 7.68 4.51 -17.15
C ASP A 179 7.01 5.04 -15.86
N PHE A 180 7.83 5.43 -14.87
CA PHE A 180 7.32 6.13 -13.69
C PHE A 180 7.12 7.62 -14.00
N LYS A 181 6.04 8.22 -13.46
CA LYS A 181 5.72 9.63 -13.73
C LYS A 181 6.57 10.61 -12.94
N SER A 182 7.12 10.20 -11.80
CA SER A 182 8.05 11.04 -11.04
C SER A 182 9.13 10.23 -10.32
N HIS A 183 10.32 10.80 -10.28
CA HIS A 183 11.50 10.31 -9.58
C HIS A 183 11.89 11.35 -8.55
N LEU A 184 11.53 11.13 -7.28
CA LEU A 184 11.75 12.09 -6.22
C LEU A 184 12.94 11.62 -5.36
N PRO A 185 14.04 12.40 -5.28
CA PRO A 185 15.07 12.10 -4.31
C PRO A 185 14.50 12.32 -2.91
N ILE A 186 14.53 11.27 -2.10
CA ILE A 186 14.08 11.30 -0.71
C ILE A 186 15.22 10.87 0.21
N ARG A 187 15.15 11.35 1.45
CA ARG A 187 16.02 10.86 2.52
C ARG A 187 15.52 9.50 2.98
N ALA A 188 16.44 8.55 3.05
CA ALA A 188 16.24 7.29 3.72
C ALA A 188 17.11 7.22 4.98
N ARG A 189 16.62 6.51 6.00
CA ARG A 189 17.31 6.32 7.27
C ARG A 189 17.31 4.85 7.65
N SER A 190 18.35 4.38 8.32
CA SER A 190 18.33 3.07 8.98
C SER A 190 17.52 3.12 10.29
N ILE A 191 17.01 1.98 10.73
CA ILE A 191 16.37 1.88 12.05
C ILE A 191 17.39 2.17 13.15
N ILE A 192 18.63 1.70 12.99
CA ILE A 192 19.73 1.98 13.93
C ILE A 192 19.92 3.49 14.13
N SER A 193 20.08 4.25 13.05
CA SER A 193 20.31 5.70 13.14
C SER A 193 19.14 6.42 13.78
N LEU A 194 17.90 6.06 13.44
CA LEU A 194 16.71 6.65 14.05
C LEU A 194 16.61 6.36 15.56
N VAL A 195 16.93 5.15 16.00
CA VAL A 195 16.90 4.83 17.43
C VAL A 195 18.02 5.58 18.17
N HIS A 196 19.24 5.60 17.63
CA HIS A 196 20.38 6.19 18.33
C HIS A 196 20.46 7.71 18.24
N GLN A 197 20.11 8.31 17.10
CA GLN A 197 20.30 9.74 16.84
C GLN A 197 19.01 10.53 17.09
N ASP A 198 17.86 9.92 16.80
CA ASP A 198 16.55 10.59 16.88
C ASP A 198 15.73 10.08 18.10
N ASN A 199 16.33 9.21 18.93
CA ASN A 199 15.78 8.66 20.16
C ASN A 199 14.43 7.95 19.99
N LEU A 200 14.22 7.29 18.84
CA LEU A 200 13.04 6.43 18.66
C LEU A 200 13.11 5.23 19.60
N LYS A 201 11.97 4.83 20.17
CA LYS A 201 11.90 3.57 20.93
C LYS A 201 12.09 2.38 19.97
N PRO A 202 12.87 1.35 20.30
CA PRO A 202 12.98 0.14 19.48
C PRO A 202 11.63 -0.56 19.27
N PRO A 203 11.38 -1.19 18.10
CA PRO A 203 10.13 -1.89 17.84
C PRO A 203 10.04 -3.21 18.62
N HIS A 204 8.87 -3.49 19.17
CA HIS A 204 8.45 -4.81 19.61
C HIS A 204 7.88 -5.61 18.42
N VAL A 205 7.17 -4.93 17.53
CA VAL A 205 6.59 -5.49 16.30
C VAL A 205 6.94 -4.55 15.14
N ILE A 206 7.34 -5.12 14.00
CA ILE A 206 7.55 -4.35 12.77
C ILE A 206 6.74 -4.97 11.63
N LYS A 207 6.01 -4.12 10.89
CA LYS A 207 5.38 -4.45 9.62
C LYS A 207 6.14 -3.73 8.51
N ILE A 208 6.49 -4.47 7.47
CA ILE A 208 7.28 -4.02 6.33
C ILE A 208 6.49 -4.35 5.06
N ASP A 209 6.11 -3.32 4.33
CA ASP A 209 5.25 -3.41 3.14
C ASP A 209 5.63 -2.26 2.23
N VAL A 210 6.74 -2.48 1.53
CA VAL A 210 7.42 -1.49 0.71
C VAL A 210 7.91 -2.20 -0.54
N GLU A 211 7.60 -1.64 -1.71
CA GLU A 211 8.00 -2.24 -2.97
C GLU A 211 9.53 -2.11 -3.17
N GLY A 212 10.21 -3.26 -3.23
CA GLY A 212 11.64 -3.37 -3.56
C GLY A 212 12.63 -3.00 -2.46
N ALA A 213 12.18 -2.76 -1.23
CA ALA A 213 13.01 -2.28 -0.14
C ALA A 213 13.00 -3.15 1.12
N GLY A 214 12.15 -4.17 1.19
CA GLY A 214 11.95 -4.98 2.37
C GLY A 214 13.26 -5.58 2.89
N GLN A 215 14.11 -6.10 2.01
CA GLN A 215 15.43 -6.60 2.41
C GLN A 215 16.34 -5.50 2.99
N HIS A 216 16.34 -4.31 2.40
CA HIS A 216 17.14 -3.19 2.92
C HIS A 216 16.65 -2.71 4.29
N VAL A 217 15.33 -2.70 4.52
CA VAL A 217 14.75 -2.41 5.85
C VAL A 217 15.19 -3.47 6.86
N LEU A 218 15.19 -4.75 6.49
CA LEU A 218 15.65 -5.85 7.35
C LEU A 218 17.14 -5.71 7.71
N GLU A 219 17.99 -5.37 6.74
CA GLU A 219 19.41 -5.11 6.96
C GLU A 219 19.61 -3.91 7.89
N GLY A 220 18.77 -2.87 7.74
CA GLY A 220 18.77 -1.66 8.57
C GLY A 220 18.34 -1.84 10.02
N LEU A 221 17.80 -3.00 10.41
CA LEU A 221 17.51 -3.34 11.81
C LEU A 221 18.80 -3.48 12.65
N GLY A 222 19.92 -3.88 12.03
CA GLY A 222 21.18 -4.11 12.72
C GLY A 222 21.07 -5.12 13.85
N ASN A 223 21.23 -4.66 15.09
CA ASN A 223 21.15 -5.48 16.30
C ASN A 223 19.79 -5.44 16.99
N TYR A 224 18.84 -4.63 16.50
CA TYR A 224 17.49 -4.64 17.04
C TYR A 224 16.75 -5.91 16.62
N ARG A 225 16.02 -6.49 17.57
CA ARG A 225 15.36 -7.80 17.42
C ARG A 225 13.89 -7.66 17.84
N PRO A 226 13.03 -7.05 17.00
CA PRO A 226 11.59 -7.05 17.27
C PRO A 226 11.09 -8.48 17.44
N LYS A 227 10.18 -8.72 18.38
CA LYS A 227 9.61 -10.05 18.65
C LYS A 227 8.93 -10.63 17.42
N HIS A 228 8.28 -9.77 16.63
CA HIS A 228 7.57 -10.15 15.41
C HIS A 228 7.94 -9.26 14.23
N ILE A 229 8.18 -9.89 13.09
CA ILE A 229 8.38 -9.25 11.79
C ILE A 229 7.29 -9.73 10.84
N PHE A 230 6.48 -8.81 10.35
CA PHE A 230 5.50 -9.01 9.30
C PHE A 230 6.04 -8.38 8.02
N LEU A 231 6.25 -9.16 6.97
CA LEU A 231 6.86 -8.68 5.73
C LEU A 231 5.98 -9.06 4.53
N GLU A 232 5.56 -8.06 3.77
CA GLU A 232 5.04 -8.24 2.41
C GLU A 232 6.21 -8.10 1.45
N ALA A 233 6.59 -9.22 0.81
CA ALA A 233 7.70 -9.27 -0.11
C ALA A 233 7.22 -9.28 -1.57
N HIS A 234 7.94 -8.58 -2.42
CA HIS A 234 7.61 -8.40 -3.83
C HIS A 234 8.71 -8.99 -4.76
N PRO A 235 8.63 -10.28 -5.12
CA PRO A 235 9.57 -10.94 -6.03
C PRO A 235 9.83 -10.22 -7.36
N LEU A 236 8.82 -9.54 -7.91
CA LEU A 236 8.96 -8.76 -9.16
C LEU A 236 9.93 -7.58 -9.03
N PHE A 237 10.18 -7.12 -7.81
CA PHE A 237 11.12 -6.06 -7.50
C PHE A 237 12.46 -6.58 -6.94
N GLY A 238 12.76 -7.87 -7.15
CA GLY A 238 14.05 -8.47 -6.82
C GLY A 238 14.14 -9.09 -5.43
N GLU A 239 13.05 -9.07 -4.65
CA GLU A 239 13.03 -9.64 -3.30
C GLU A 239 12.97 -11.17 -3.34
N ASN A 240 14.06 -11.79 -2.91
CA ASN A 240 14.24 -13.23 -3.04
C ASN A 240 13.83 -13.95 -1.75
N ARG A 241 12.75 -14.73 -1.82
CA ARG A 241 12.24 -15.52 -0.68
C ARG A 241 13.32 -16.38 0.01
N PRO A 242 14.08 -17.25 -0.69
CA PRO A 242 15.16 -18.02 -0.05
C PRO A 242 16.17 -17.16 0.72
N GLN A 243 16.55 -16.00 0.18
CA GLN A 243 17.47 -15.08 0.85
C GLN A 243 16.87 -14.45 2.10
N ILE A 244 15.61 -14.02 2.04
CA ILE A 244 14.88 -13.47 3.20
C ILE A 244 14.81 -14.49 4.34
N ILE A 245 14.39 -15.72 4.05
CA ILE A 245 14.29 -16.79 5.05
C ILE A 245 15.66 -17.09 5.64
N LYS A 246 16.70 -17.23 4.80
CA LYS A 246 18.07 -17.49 5.27
C LYS A 246 18.59 -16.35 6.13
N PHE A 247 18.34 -15.11 5.75
CA PHE A 247 18.75 -13.93 6.50
C PHE A 247 18.10 -13.93 7.89
N LEU A 248 16.78 -14.07 7.97
CA LEU A 248 16.06 -14.03 9.24
C LEU A 248 16.38 -15.24 10.13
N ALA A 249 16.55 -16.43 9.56
CA ALA A 249 17.01 -17.61 10.31
C ALA A 249 18.39 -17.41 10.93
N LYS A 250 19.34 -16.78 10.21
CA LYS A 250 20.66 -16.43 10.75
C LYS A 250 20.57 -15.47 11.94
N HIS A 251 19.50 -14.67 12.02
CA HIS A 251 19.24 -13.73 13.11
C HIS A 251 18.36 -14.32 14.23
N GLY A 252 18.11 -15.64 14.21
CA GLY A 252 17.37 -16.35 15.26
C GLY A 252 15.85 -16.34 15.09
N TYR A 253 15.33 -15.89 13.95
CA TYR A 253 13.90 -15.90 13.68
C TYR A 253 13.42 -17.24 13.10
N HIS A 254 12.23 -17.65 13.51
CA HIS A 254 11.47 -18.74 12.90
C HIS A 254 10.41 -18.21 11.96
N LEU A 255 10.24 -18.88 10.81
CA LEU A 255 9.11 -18.63 9.92
C LEU A 255 7.85 -19.21 10.55
N THR A 256 6.92 -18.34 10.96
CA THR A 256 5.68 -18.71 11.64
C THR A 256 4.52 -18.86 10.65
N ALA A 257 4.45 -18.01 9.63
CA ALA A 257 3.47 -18.13 8.56
C ALA A 257 4.04 -17.62 7.23
N GLU A 258 3.59 -18.24 6.13
CA GLU A 258 3.84 -17.79 4.76
C GLU A 258 2.55 -17.92 3.96
N LYS A 259 2.17 -16.86 3.23
CA LYS A 259 1.04 -16.89 2.31
C LYS A 259 1.34 -16.14 1.03
N ARG A 260 1.04 -16.75 -0.11
CA ARG A 260 1.16 -16.10 -1.42
C ARG A 260 -0.14 -15.39 -1.78
N ARG A 261 -0.02 -14.18 -2.32
CA ARG A 261 -1.15 -13.39 -2.84
C ARG A 261 -0.70 -12.77 -4.15
N LEU A 262 -1.29 -13.21 -5.27
CA LEU A 262 -0.90 -12.76 -6.60
C LEU A 262 0.63 -12.89 -6.79
N ASN A 263 1.32 -11.75 -6.91
CA ASN A 263 2.77 -11.66 -7.11
C ASN A 263 3.55 -11.34 -5.83
N GLU A 264 2.88 -11.28 -4.68
CA GLU A 264 3.45 -10.97 -3.36
C GLU A 264 3.50 -12.20 -2.46
N ILE A 265 4.40 -12.15 -1.49
CA ILE A 265 4.53 -13.17 -0.45
C ILE A 265 4.49 -12.50 0.91
N HIS A 266 3.51 -12.89 1.72
CA HIS A 266 3.34 -12.42 3.08
C HIS A 266 4.06 -13.38 4.02
N PHE A 267 4.97 -12.86 4.81
CA PHE A 267 5.68 -13.60 5.83
C PHE A 267 5.35 -13.07 7.22
N HIS A 268 5.28 -13.99 8.18
CA HIS A 268 5.37 -13.70 9.60
C HIS A 268 6.55 -14.47 10.17
N PHE A 269 7.48 -13.74 10.77
CA PHE A 269 8.61 -14.29 11.51
C PHE A 269 8.52 -13.90 12.98
N SER A 270 8.98 -14.79 13.86
CA SER A 270 9.05 -14.52 15.29
C SER A 270 10.33 -15.04 15.92
N LEU A 271 10.77 -14.40 17.00
CA LEU A 271 11.78 -14.96 17.88
C LEU A 271 11.14 -16.04 18.77
N PRO A 272 11.93 -17.02 19.27
CA PRO A 272 11.48 -17.96 20.28
C PRO A 272 10.89 -17.21 21.50
N GLN A 273 9.84 -17.78 22.08
CA GLN A 273 9.25 -17.30 23.35
C GLN A 273 10.13 -17.65 24.54
#